data_AF-A0A345WNI3-F1
#
_entry.id   AF-A0A345WNI3-F1
#
_cell.length_a   1.000
_cell.length_b   1.000
_cell.length_c   1.000
_cell.angle_alpha   90.00
_cell.angle_beta   90.00
_cell.angle_gamma   90.00
#
_symmetry.space_group_name_H-M   'P 1'
#
loop_
_entity.id
_entity.type
_entity.pdbx_description
1 polymer ?
#
loop_
_entity_poly.entity_id
_entity_poly.type
_entity_poly.pdbx_seq_one_letter_code
_entity_poly.pdbx_strand_id
1 'polypeptide(L)'
;MNRAGRIAAIVVAILALALLLVALFPWGLLRGVVADRLTKRFGRPVAIGSIARIDTIGFTPTIAVRDVRIPQADWAGTGDFLRLAEARVTFPVWPLLTGTFRPRDIRVTGLSLALVRAKDGRTNWSRPGAAESGGASTDLRGLTVTNATIRYRDAKRDRAATVAFVSDARGLSAHGTGTIRGTPVRLAIAGASVAMARPGPWPFTARIDGPALRMAARGTMDRPLDTDRMTIDLTTRAADLKLVDAVIEAGLFGTQPVALAAHVRHDAPDWTITDLKGTIGRSDIAGRLTVLKRDGRTKLDGAVASHRFDFDDLASDAGRAAARADAARIGPRVVPDTPISLANMDSTDGTIAVRIARVVSGGGDTGVTALAGTLALDHQRLVVAPLAIRLAGGRAAGRAIVDQRGGAAHPTLRLDLAMIGSRLELLAGQGDVAGRIRARARLTGRGDTIRAAIGRADGRIGLVVQDGALPARYAAALGFDAGRALTTDDADRARLRCVVLGLAVAQGRGTVRPLVVDTSLSAMRGTGSIVFPAETIAIRLTGAPKRHSLLRLPGDATLSGTLSAPRLVVPKETKSVGNIFKAIGRAITGHQGPLATDADCGALAGQALR
;
A
#
# COMPACT_ATOMS: atom_id res chain seq x y z
N MET A 1 8.02 84.02 5.61
CA MET A 1 7.63 82.61 5.34
C MET A 1 6.12 82.48 5.50
N ASN A 2 5.38 82.28 4.41
CA ASN A 2 3.91 82.19 4.44
C ASN A 2 3.45 81.02 5.34
N ARG A 3 2.25 81.09 5.93
CA ARG A 3 1.70 80.04 6.84
C ARG A 3 1.86 78.62 6.29
N ALA A 4 1.68 78.44 4.99
CA ALA A 4 1.90 77.17 4.28
C ALA A 4 3.35 76.66 4.34
N GLY A 5 4.34 77.56 4.22
CA GLY A 5 5.77 77.21 4.35
C GLY A 5 6.18 76.85 5.78
N ARG A 6 5.54 77.44 6.80
CA ARG A 6 5.73 77.05 8.21
C ARG A 6 5.15 75.68 8.51
N ILE A 7 3.94 75.38 8.01
CA ILE A 7 3.31 74.07 8.20
C ILE A 7 4.10 72.98 7.46
N ALA A 8 4.54 73.22 6.23
CA ALA A 8 5.39 72.30 5.49
C ALA A 8 6.73 72.03 6.21
N ALA A 9 7.38 73.07 6.74
CA ALA A 9 8.63 72.91 7.51
C ALA A 9 8.43 72.13 8.80
N ILE A 10 7.32 72.33 9.51
CA ILE A 10 6.98 71.57 10.73
C ILE A 10 6.71 70.10 10.40
N VAL A 11 5.98 69.81 9.33
CA VAL A 11 5.70 68.43 8.89
C VAL A 11 6.99 67.72 8.47
N VAL A 12 7.87 68.39 7.72
CA VAL A 12 9.18 67.84 7.34
C VAL A 12 10.08 67.63 8.56
N ALA A 13 10.08 68.55 9.53
CA ALA A 13 10.85 68.41 10.76
C ALA A 13 10.33 67.25 11.64
N ILE A 14 9.01 67.07 11.74
CA ILE A 14 8.39 65.95 12.45
C ILE A 14 8.70 64.62 11.74
N LEU A 15 8.63 64.58 10.41
CA LEU A 15 9.02 63.40 9.64
C LEU A 15 10.50 63.08 9.79
N ALA A 16 11.38 64.08 9.71
CA ALA A 16 12.82 63.91 9.92
C ALA A 16 13.13 63.45 11.35
N LEU A 17 12.45 64.00 12.36
CA LEU A 17 12.57 63.58 13.75
C LEU A 17 12.04 62.16 13.95
N ALA A 18 10.91 61.79 13.36
CA ALA A 18 10.37 60.43 13.42
C ALA A 18 11.31 59.42 12.74
N LEU A 19 11.85 59.77 11.57
CA LEU A 19 12.86 58.99 10.85
C LEU A 19 14.14 58.83 11.67
N LEU A 20 14.58 59.90 12.35
CA LEU A 20 15.74 59.90 13.24
C LEU A 20 15.50 59.04 14.48
N LEU A 21 14.31 59.14 15.10
CA LEU A 21 13.91 58.33 16.26
C LEU A 21 13.82 56.85 15.91
N VAL A 22 13.31 56.50 14.72
CA VAL A 22 13.33 55.11 14.21
C VAL A 22 14.76 54.66 13.93
N ALA A 23 15.59 55.55 13.35
CA ALA A 23 16.98 55.26 13.03
C ALA A 23 17.92 55.20 14.25
N LEU A 24 17.53 55.75 15.40
CA LEU A 24 18.29 55.73 16.68
C LEU A 24 17.59 54.91 17.78
N PHE A 25 16.53 54.17 17.44
CA PHE A 25 15.69 53.50 18.42
C PHE A 25 16.49 52.56 19.36
N PRO A 26 16.35 52.68 20.70
CA PRO A 26 17.09 51.85 21.65
C PRO A 26 16.49 50.44 21.75
N TRP A 27 16.96 49.54 20.89
CA TRP A 27 16.46 48.15 20.78
C TRP A 27 16.52 47.33 22.08
N GLY A 28 17.35 47.72 23.05
CA GLY A 28 17.40 47.11 24.38
C GLY A 28 16.11 47.22 25.18
N LEU A 29 15.29 48.27 24.95
CA LEU A 29 13.98 48.41 25.59
C LEU A 29 13.00 47.31 25.18
N LEU A 30 13.19 46.71 24.01
CA LEU A 30 12.33 45.64 23.50
C LEU A 30 12.65 44.27 24.11
N ARG A 31 13.70 44.14 24.94
CA ARG A 31 14.07 42.87 25.59
C ARG A 31 12.87 42.22 26.28
N GLY A 32 12.17 42.96 27.15
CA GLY A 32 11.00 42.46 27.87
C GLY A 32 9.85 42.10 26.93
N VAL A 33 9.52 43.00 25.99
CA VAL A 33 8.44 42.80 25.02
C VAL A 33 8.66 41.55 24.14
N VAL A 34 9.90 41.35 23.68
CA VAL A 34 10.29 40.19 22.87
C VAL A 34 10.23 38.91 23.73
N ALA A 35 10.78 38.94 24.94
CA ALA A 35 10.72 37.80 25.87
C ALA A 35 9.27 37.41 26.20
N ASP A 36 8.39 38.37 26.46
CA ASP A 36 6.97 38.12 26.74
C ASP A 36 6.22 37.56 25.54
N ARG A 37 6.47 38.09 24.34
CA ARG A 37 5.85 37.56 23.12
C ARG A 37 6.32 36.14 22.81
N LEU A 38 7.61 35.85 22.99
CA LEU A 38 8.13 34.49 22.81
C LEU A 38 7.60 33.55 23.90
N THR A 39 7.48 34.02 25.14
CA THR A 39 6.87 33.28 26.24
C THR A 39 5.41 32.92 25.94
N LYS A 40 4.61 33.88 25.47
CA LYS A 40 3.23 33.64 25.01
C LYS A 40 3.16 32.70 23.80
N ARG A 41 4.16 32.71 22.92
CA ARG A 41 4.22 31.83 21.74
C ARG A 41 4.55 30.38 22.12
N PHE A 42 5.53 30.17 23.00
CA PHE A 42 6.02 28.85 23.38
C PHE A 42 5.34 28.27 24.62
N GLY A 43 4.52 29.07 25.33
CA GLY A 43 3.82 28.71 26.55
C GLY A 43 4.75 28.47 27.75
N ARG A 44 5.96 29.03 27.72
CA ARG A 44 7.03 28.77 28.71
C ARG A 44 7.99 29.95 28.80
N PRO A 45 8.62 30.20 29.96
CA PRO A 45 9.39 31.42 30.19
C PRO A 45 10.62 31.48 29.30
N VAL A 46 10.71 32.50 28.45
CA VAL A 46 11.88 32.75 27.59
C VAL A 46 12.79 33.76 28.26
N ALA A 47 14.04 33.37 28.51
CA ALA A 47 15.06 34.27 29.01
C ALA A 47 15.93 34.79 27.85
N ILE A 48 16.21 36.09 27.87
CA ILE A 48 17.11 36.76 26.94
C ILE A 48 18.07 37.58 27.79
N GLY A 49 19.38 37.41 27.64
CA GLY A 49 20.38 38.18 28.39
C GLY A 49 20.41 39.64 27.95
N SER A 50 20.59 39.88 26.65
CA SER A 50 20.60 41.24 26.09
C SER A 50 20.09 41.30 24.65
N ILE A 51 19.55 42.47 24.28
CA ILE A 51 19.27 42.88 22.91
C ILE A 51 19.95 44.21 22.71
N ALA A 52 20.82 44.32 21.71
CA ALA A 52 21.52 45.55 21.40
C ALA A 52 21.63 45.74 19.90
N ARG A 53 21.55 46.99 19.47
CA ARG A 53 21.97 47.37 18.12
C ARG A 53 23.50 47.44 18.10
N ILE A 54 24.12 46.90 17.06
CA ILE A 54 25.59 46.89 16.92
C ILE A 54 26.10 47.72 15.73
N ASP A 55 25.20 48.18 14.85
CA ASP A 55 25.51 49.15 13.80
C ASP A 55 25.21 50.59 14.27
N THR A 56 25.66 51.58 13.49
CA THR A 56 25.57 53.01 13.84
C THR A 56 24.16 53.58 13.65
N ILE A 57 23.75 53.90 12.42
CA ILE A 57 22.48 54.58 12.09
C ILE A 57 21.96 54.07 10.75
N GLY A 58 20.64 53.82 10.64
CA GLY A 58 20.01 53.42 9.38
C GLY A 58 18.73 52.61 9.54
N PHE A 59 18.01 52.42 8.43
CA PHE A 59 16.73 51.68 8.34
C PHE A 59 16.91 50.17 8.10
N THR A 60 18.15 49.68 8.18
CA THR A 60 18.50 48.25 8.10
C THR A 60 19.37 47.87 9.30
N PRO A 61 18.84 47.96 10.53
CA PRO A 61 19.61 47.73 11.74
C PRO A 61 20.15 46.30 11.78
N THR A 62 21.30 46.16 12.45
CA THR A 62 21.85 44.86 12.83
C THR A 62 21.70 44.70 14.34
N ILE A 63 20.83 43.76 14.73
CA ILE A 63 20.50 43.52 16.13
C ILE A 63 21.23 42.27 16.63
N ALA A 64 22.02 42.43 17.69
CA ALA A 64 22.62 41.34 18.43
C ALA A 64 21.71 40.94 19.60
N VAL A 65 21.37 39.66 19.67
CA VAL A 65 20.62 39.04 20.77
C VAL A 65 21.55 38.03 21.43
N ARG A 66 21.77 38.15 22.74
CA ARG A 66 22.70 37.29 23.49
C ARG A 66 22.02 36.53 24.61
N ASP A 67 22.56 35.37 24.90
CA ASP A 67 22.16 34.47 25.99
C ASP A 67 20.66 34.18 25.99
N VAL A 68 20.16 33.67 24.86
CA VAL A 68 18.77 33.25 24.74
C VAL A 68 18.63 31.83 25.25
N ARG A 69 17.68 31.64 26.16
CA ARG A 69 17.35 30.34 26.74
C ARG A 69 15.84 30.14 26.74
N ILE A 70 15.43 29.02 26.15
CA ILE A 70 14.04 28.55 26.18
C ILE A 70 14.06 27.16 26.83
N PRO A 71 13.38 26.97 27.98
CA PRO A 71 13.33 25.69 28.66
C PRO A 71 12.58 24.66 27.81
N GLN A 72 12.84 23.39 28.08
CA GLN A 72 12.08 22.31 27.50
C GLN A 72 10.61 22.37 27.95
N ALA A 73 9.69 21.84 27.14
CA ALA A 73 8.30 21.68 27.60
C ALA A 73 8.26 20.62 28.69
N ASP A 74 7.38 20.77 29.69
CA ASP A 74 7.31 19.86 30.84
C ASP A 74 7.14 18.38 30.41
N TRP A 75 6.36 18.15 29.35
CA TRP A 75 6.14 16.81 28.77
C TRP A 75 7.31 16.26 27.95
N ALA A 76 8.25 17.11 27.51
CA ALA A 76 9.38 16.75 26.68
C ALA A 76 10.66 16.42 27.49
N GLY A 77 10.61 16.60 28.81
CA GLY A 77 11.68 16.28 29.76
C GLY A 77 12.38 17.52 30.31
N THR A 78 13.49 17.32 31.01
CA THR A 78 14.27 18.39 31.64
C THR A 78 15.27 19.03 30.67
N GLY A 79 15.76 20.23 31.02
CA GLY A 79 16.77 20.96 30.25
C GLY A 79 16.19 22.06 29.37
N ASP A 80 16.96 22.47 28.35
CA ASP A 80 16.59 23.57 27.46
C ASP A 80 16.19 23.05 26.08
N PHE A 81 15.09 23.57 25.54
CA PHE A 81 14.72 23.39 24.14
C PHE A 81 15.67 24.16 23.21
N LEU A 82 16.00 25.39 23.58
CA LEU A 82 16.88 26.27 22.81
C LEU A 82 17.84 26.97 23.76
N ARG A 83 19.13 26.89 23.43
CA ARG A 83 20.19 27.72 24.01
C ARG A 83 20.96 28.37 22.87
N LEU A 84 21.21 29.67 22.97
CA LEU A 84 21.87 30.45 21.94
C LEU A 84 22.77 31.49 22.61
N ALA A 85 24.06 31.46 22.29
CA ALA A 85 25.04 32.41 22.83
C ALA A 85 24.87 33.79 22.18
N GLU A 86 24.88 33.87 20.84
CA GLU A 86 24.66 35.13 20.11
C GLU A 86 23.98 34.88 18.77
N ALA A 87 22.96 35.68 18.46
CA ALA A 87 22.45 35.83 17.10
C ALA A 87 22.51 37.30 16.68
N ARG A 88 23.05 37.57 15.49
CA ARG A 88 23.05 38.88 14.85
C ARG A 88 22.12 38.81 13.65
N VAL A 89 21.11 39.66 13.63
CA VAL A 89 20.09 39.67 12.57
C VAL A 89 20.04 41.04 11.93
N THR A 90 20.22 41.07 10.62
CA THR A 90 20.11 42.28 9.80
C THR A 90 18.80 42.25 9.05
N PHE A 91 17.96 43.28 9.20
CA PHE A 91 16.66 43.33 8.54
C PHE A 91 16.25 44.77 8.21
N PRO A 92 15.51 45.02 7.11
CA PRO A 92 14.91 46.32 6.85
C PRO A 92 13.76 46.58 7.83
N VAL A 93 13.64 47.82 8.34
CA VAL A 93 12.55 48.19 9.26
C VAL A 93 11.23 48.46 8.55
N TRP A 94 11.25 48.84 7.27
CA TRP A 94 10.03 49.19 6.53
C TRP A 94 8.99 48.05 6.45
N PRO A 95 9.39 46.78 6.16
CA PRO A 95 8.44 45.67 6.16
C PRO A 95 7.83 45.38 7.53
N LEU A 96 8.46 45.80 8.65
CA LEU A 96 7.89 45.63 9.98
C LEU A 96 6.66 46.51 10.21
N LEU A 97 6.56 47.66 9.53
CA LEU A 97 5.39 48.55 9.63
C LEU A 97 4.13 47.90 9.02
N THR A 98 4.30 47.00 8.04
CA THR A 98 3.23 46.18 7.47
C THR A 98 3.07 44.83 8.19
N GLY A 99 3.76 44.63 9.32
CA GLY A 99 3.69 43.41 10.13
C GLY A 99 4.55 42.25 9.63
N THR A 100 5.43 42.47 8.64
CA THR A 100 6.26 41.40 8.05
C THR A 100 7.71 41.48 8.51
N PHE A 101 8.24 40.39 9.06
CA PHE A 101 9.66 40.29 9.42
C PHE A 101 10.42 39.55 8.34
N ARG A 102 11.34 40.23 7.65
CA ARG A 102 12.11 39.70 6.52
C ARG A 102 13.62 39.88 6.77
N PRO A 103 14.27 38.95 7.50
CA PRO A 103 15.70 39.04 7.74
C PRO A 103 16.50 38.87 6.45
N ARG A 104 17.48 39.75 6.22
CA ARG A 104 18.39 39.69 5.08
C ARG A 104 19.63 38.84 5.39
N ASP A 105 20.21 39.04 6.57
CA ASP A 105 21.41 38.32 7.02
C ASP A 105 21.22 37.84 8.45
N ILE A 106 21.57 36.59 8.69
CA ILE A 106 21.50 35.94 10.00
C ILE A 106 22.87 35.34 10.31
N ARG A 107 23.47 35.76 11.43
CA ARG A 107 24.67 35.13 11.98
C ARG A 107 24.35 34.54 13.35
N VAL A 108 24.65 33.27 13.56
CA VAL A 108 24.33 32.53 14.77
C VAL A 108 25.57 31.82 15.29
N THR A 109 25.85 32.00 16.57
CA THR A 109 26.99 31.37 17.26
C THR A 109 26.50 30.64 18.51
N GLY A 110 26.96 29.39 18.69
CA GLY A 110 26.70 28.61 19.91
C GLY A 110 25.23 28.21 20.07
N LEU A 111 24.61 27.72 19.00
CA LEU A 111 23.22 27.28 19.01
C LEU A 111 23.12 25.81 19.46
N SER A 112 22.34 25.53 20.50
CA SER A 112 21.94 24.18 20.89
C SER A 112 20.43 24.05 20.84
N LEU A 113 19.93 23.12 20.02
CA LEU A 113 18.51 22.80 19.91
C LEU A 113 18.23 21.38 20.38
N ALA A 114 17.20 21.19 21.19
CA ALA A 114 16.72 19.89 21.64
C ALA A 114 15.25 19.70 21.20
N LEU A 115 15.07 19.18 19.99
CA LEU A 115 13.78 18.95 19.34
C LEU A 115 13.18 17.61 19.80
N VAL A 116 11.94 17.62 20.28
CA VAL A 116 11.23 16.43 20.77
C VAL A 116 9.85 16.33 20.14
N ARG A 117 9.54 15.17 19.55
CA ARG A 117 8.20 14.76 19.14
C ARG A 117 7.73 13.57 19.98
N ALA A 118 6.59 13.72 20.65
CA ALA A 118 5.96 12.67 21.44
C ALA A 118 5.19 11.67 20.54
N LYS A 119 4.79 10.52 21.11
CA LYS A 119 4.05 9.46 20.38
C LYS A 119 2.72 9.95 19.80
N ASP A 120 2.04 10.85 20.52
CA ASP A 120 0.81 11.50 20.09
C ASP A 120 1.01 12.55 18.98
N GLY A 121 2.26 12.83 18.60
CA GLY A 121 2.62 13.79 17.57
C GLY A 121 2.84 15.22 18.06
N ARG A 122 2.67 15.51 19.35
CA ARG A 122 3.02 16.83 19.90
C ARG A 122 4.51 17.11 19.70
N THR A 123 4.84 18.33 19.31
CA THR A 123 6.21 18.79 19.11
C THR A 123 6.51 19.96 20.02
N ASN A 124 7.73 20.05 20.53
CA ASN A 124 8.12 21.13 21.45
C ASN A 124 8.49 22.44 20.75
N TRP A 125 8.63 22.43 19.42
CA TRP A 125 8.96 23.60 18.58
C TRP A 125 7.76 24.24 17.87
N SER A 126 6.61 23.54 17.81
CA SER A 126 5.39 24.09 17.21
C SER A 126 4.60 24.91 18.22
N ARG A 127 3.74 25.79 17.71
CA ARG A 127 2.75 26.48 18.53
C ARG A 127 1.57 25.52 18.75
N PRO A 128 1.08 25.33 19.98
CA PRO A 128 -0.11 24.53 20.22
C PRO A 128 -1.27 25.03 19.35
N GLY A 129 -1.84 24.17 18.51
CA GLY A 129 -3.02 24.48 17.67
C GLY A 129 -2.74 25.17 16.31
N ALA A 130 -1.48 25.38 15.90
CA ALA A 130 -1.16 25.90 14.57
C ALA A 130 -0.73 24.78 13.62
N ALA A 131 -1.20 24.82 12.37
CA ALA A 131 -0.70 23.93 11.31
C ALA A 131 0.81 24.15 11.09
N GLU A 132 1.57 23.06 10.92
CA GLU A 132 2.98 23.13 10.57
C GLU A 132 3.12 23.70 9.14
N SER A 133 3.42 24.99 9.04
CA SER A 133 3.84 25.60 7.77
C SER A 133 5.34 25.32 7.58
N GLY A 134 5.69 24.59 6.52
CA GLY A 134 7.06 24.46 6.03
C GLY A 134 7.66 25.81 5.65
N GLY A 135 8.99 25.92 5.73
CA GLY A 135 9.81 26.95 5.08
C GLY A 135 9.45 28.43 5.29
N ALA A 136 9.77 29.03 6.45
CA ALA A 136 9.74 30.50 6.58
C ALA A 136 11.11 31.14 6.28
N SER A 137 11.27 31.66 5.05
CA SER A 137 11.90 32.94 4.66
C SER A 137 12.53 32.87 3.25
N THR A 138 11.80 33.35 2.24
CA THR A 138 12.22 33.44 0.82
C THR A 138 13.28 34.51 0.51
N ASP A 139 13.64 35.35 1.48
CA ASP A 139 14.42 36.58 1.24
C ASP A 139 15.81 36.58 1.92
N LEU A 140 16.22 35.44 2.48
CA LEU A 140 17.51 35.28 3.16
C LEU A 140 18.65 35.42 2.14
N ARG A 141 19.50 36.44 2.33
CA ARG A 141 20.68 36.71 1.49
C ARG A 141 21.99 36.24 2.11
N GLY A 142 22.01 35.91 3.40
CA GLY A 142 23.20 35.46 4.11
C GLY A 142 22.86 34.68 5.36
N LEU A 143 23.52 33.53 5.54
CA LEU A 143 23.41 32.71 6.73
C LEU A 143 24.81 32.25 7.16
N THR A 144 25.26 32.71 8.32
CA THR A 144 26.46 32.19 8.96
C THR A 144 26.08 31.49 10.26
N VAL A 145 26.49 30.24 10.43
CA VAL A 145 26.25 29.47 11.64
C VAL A 145 27.52 28.79 12.10
N THR A 146 27.93 29.05 13.34
CA THR A 146 29.13 28.48 13.95
C THR A 146 28.78 27.81 15.27
N ASN A 147 29.32 26.62 15.52
CA ASN A 147 29.09 25.83 16.73
C ASN A 147 27.60 25.57 17.00
N ALA A 148 26.85 25.09 15.99
CA ALA A 148 25.46 24.67 16.17
C ALA A 148 25.32 23.16 16.31
N THR A 149 24.52 22.71 17.27
CA THR A 149 24.19 21.30 17.51
C THR A 149 22.68 21.13 17.70
N ILE A 150 22.10 20.21 16.94
CA ILE A 150 20.68 19.87 16.97
C ILE A 150 20.55 18.43 17.48
N ARG A 151 19.88 18.25 18.61
CA ARG A 151 19.45 16.95 19.13
C ARG A 151 17.98 16.77 18.80
N TYR A 152 17.64 15.73 18.06
CA TYR A 152 16.28 15.42 17.64
C TYR A 152 15.86 14.06 18.21
N ARG A 153 14.67 14.00 18.80
CA ARG A 153 14.07 12.76 19.32
C ARG A 153 12.61 12.69 18.88
N ASP A 154 12.24 11.60 18.24
CA ASP A 154 10.90 11.36 17.74
C ASP A 154 10.41 9.99 18.16
N ALA A 155 9.52 9.99 19.16
CA ALA A 155 8.90 8.78 19.67
C ALA A 155 7.78 8.25 18.79
N LYS A 156 7.22 9.07 17.89
CA LYS A 156 6.15 8.66 16.96
C LYS A 156 6.69 7.82 15.82
N ARG A 157 7.88 8.16 15.32
CA ARG A 157 8.56 7.47 14.21
C ARG A 157 9.77 6.64 14.63
N ASP A 158 10.02 6.58 15.93
CA ASP A 158 11.15 5.87 16.54
C ASP A 158 12.49 6.24 15.90
N ARG A 159 12.82 7.53 15.95
CA ARG A 159 14.09 8.03 15.41
C ARG A 159 14.72 9.07 16.33
N ALA A 160 16.03 9.09 16.38
CA ALA A 160 16.80 10.06 17.14
C ALA A 160 18.07 10.44 16.38
N ALA A 161 18.53 11.67 16.53
CA ALA A 161 19.76 12.13 15.89
C ALA A 161 20.43 13.27 16.68
N THR A 162 21.75 13.32 16.64
CA THR A 162 22.52 14.50 17.04
C THR A 162 23.32 14.97 15.83
N VAL A 163 23.07 16.19 15.39
CA VAL A 163 23.62 16.77 14.16
C VAL A 163 24.34 18.07 14.49
N ALA A 164 25.62 18.16 14.12
CA ALA A 164 26.35 19.41 14.08
C ALA A 164 26.05 20.12 12.75
N PHE A 165 25.81 21.44 12.81
CA PHE A 165 25.45 22.26 11.65
C PHE A 165 26.39 23.45 11.53
N VAL A 166 26.88 23.72 10.32
CA VAL A 166 27.75 24.85 10.00
C VAL A 166 27.27 25.45 8.68
N SER A 167 27.26 26.78 8.61
CA SER A 167 26.99 27.52 7.37
C SER A 167 27.96 28.68 7.30
N ASP A 168 28.70 28.80 6.20
CA ASP A 168 29.64 29.88 5.96
C ASP A 168 29.68 30.25 4.46
N ALA A 169 30.65 31.06 4.05
CA ALA A 169 30.81 31.48 2.66
C ALA A 169 31.13 30.31 1.70
N ARG A 170 31.66 29.19 2.20
CA ARG A 170 31.97 27.98 1.41
C ARG A 170 30.74 27.11 1.20
N GLY A 171 29.79 27.14 2.13
CA GLY A 171 28.53 26.42 2.01
C GLY A 171 27.90 26.05 3.34
N LEU A 172 26.85 25.24 3.24
CA LEU A 172 26.15 24.65 4.35
C LEU A 172 26.58 23.19 4.50
N SER A 173 26.89 22.77 5.72
CA SER A 173 27.15 21.37 6.04
C SER A 173 26.49 20.98 7.35
N ALA A 174 25.96 19.77 7.39
CA ALA A 174 25.48 19.16 8.61
C ALA A 174 25.94 17.71 8.67
N HIS A 175 26.44 17.27 9.82
CA HIS A 175 26.88 15.88 10.00
C HIS A 175 26.50 15.38 11.39
N GLY A 176 26.17 14.11 11.50
CA GLY A 176 25.67 13.57 12.75
C GLY A 176 25.51 12.07 12.76
N THR A 177 25.08 11.58 13.91
CA THR A 177 24.75 10.18 14.14
C THR A 177 23.39 10.07 14.79
N GLY A 178 22.77 8.91 14.66
CA GLY A 178 21.44 8.69 15.18
C GLY A 178 20.98 7.25 15.04
N THR A 179 19.70 7.04 15.31
CA THR A 179 19.00 5.77 15.15
C THR A 179 17.69 5.99 14.41
N ILE A 180 17.32 5.06 13.53
CA ILE A 180 16.01 4.99 12.88
C ILE A 180 15.47 3.58 13.10
N ARG A 181 14.36 3.47 13.83
CA ARG A 181 13.75 2.21 14.27
C ARG A 181 14.76 1.25 14.89
N GLY A 182 15.56 1.75 15.83
CA GLY A 182 16.68 1.03 16.46
C GLY A 182 17.93 0.80 15.59
N THR A 183 17.90 1.10 14.29
CA THR A 183 19.06 0.93 13.39
C THR A 183 20.00 2.14 13.48
N PRO A 184 21.30 1.96 13.78
CA PRO A 184 22.25 3.08 13.81
C PRO A 184 22.50 3.65 12.40
N VAL A 185 22.54 4.97 12.30
CA VAL A 185 22.77 5.70 11.05
C VAL A 185 23.73 6.87 11.24
N ARG A 186 24.49 7.18 10.18
CA ARG A 186 25.22 8.43 10.00
C ARG A 186 24.45 9.33 9.05
N LEU A 187 24.41 10.61 9.37
CA LEU A 187 23.70 11.65 8.61
C LEU A 187 24.72 12.63 8.06
N ALA A 188 24.58 13.00 6.80
CA ALA A 188 25.37 14.07 6.19
C ALA A 188 24.49 14.89 5.23
N ILE A 189 24.54 16.21 5.34
CA ILE A 189 23.86 17.15 4.46
C ILE A 189 24.91 18.17 4.01
N ALA A 190 24.90 18.50 2.73
CA ALA A 190 25.73 19.57 2.17
C ALA A 190 24.91 20.42 1.20
N GLY A 191 25.10 21.73 1.21
CA GLY A 191 24.46 22.66 0.29
C GLY A 191 25.38 23.81 -0.07
N ALA A 192 25.08 24.51 -1.16
CA ALA A 192 25.82 25.72 -1.52
C ALA A 192 25.66 26.83 -0.46
N SER A 193 26.47 27.88 -0.54
CA SER A 193 26.32 29.04 0.34
C SER A 193 24.93 29.68 0.18
N VAL A 194 24.34 30.13 1.30
CA VAL A 194 23.09 30.92 1.28
C VAL A 194 23.32 32.29 0.64
N ALA A 195 24.54 32.82 0.77
CA ALA A 195 24.95 34.05 0.10
C ALA A 195 25.28 33.77 -1.37
N MET A 196 24.23 33.65 -2.19
CA MET A 196 24.37 33.44 -3.63
C MET A 196 24.67 34.74 -4.37
N ALA A 197 25.67 34.72 -5.25
CA ALA A 197 26.02 35.87 -6.09
C ALA A 197 24.93 36.18 -7.14
N ARG A 198 24.14 35.18 -7.55
CA ARG A 198 23.03 35.31 -8.51
C ARG A 198 21.83 34.48 -8.04
N PRO A 199 20.59 34.95 -8.24
CA PRO A 199 19.39 34.13 -8.05
C PRO A 199 19.42 32.91 -8.98
N GLY A 200 19.01 31.74 -8.48
CA GLY A 200 18.96 30.51 -9.27
C GLY A 200 18.81 29.26 -8.40
N PRO A 201 18.75 28.06 -9.01
CA PRO A 201 18.60 26.80 -8.30
C PRO A 201 19.72 26.59 -7.28
N TRP A 202 19.35 26.33 -6.03
CA TRP A 202 20.28 26.10 -4.93
C TRP A 202 20.53 24.59 -4.74
N PRO A 203 21.74 24.08 -5.04
CA PRO A 203 22.01 22.66 -5.00
C PRO A 203 22.24 22.15 -3.58
N PHE A 204 21.78 20.94 -3.32
CA PHE A 204 22.03 20.23 -2.07
C PHE A 204 22.22 18.73 -2.26
N THR A 205 22.83 18.12 -1.25
CA THR A 205 22.94 16.67 -1.09
C THR A 205 22.58 16.28 0.34
N ALA A 206 21.93 15.13 0.51
CA ALA A 206 21.65 14.56 1.81
C ALA A 206 21.89 13.05 1.78
N ARG A 207 22.47 12.51 2.85
CA ARG A 207 22.80 11.09 2.98
C ARG A 207 22.43 10.57 4.35
N ILE A 208 21.90 9.35 4.36
CA ILE A 208 21.72 8.51 5.53
C ILE A 208 22.49 7.23 5.23
N ASP A 209 23.48 6.90 6.05
CA ASP A 209 24.33 5.73 5.87
C ASP A 209 24.28 4.84 7.11
N GLY A 210 23.73 3.63 6.97
CA GLY A 210 23.63 2.61 8.00
C GLY A 210 23.68 1.18 7.42
N PRO A 211 23.66 0.15 8.28
CA PRO A 211 23.70 -1.25 7.85
C PRO A 211 22.38 -1.69 7.20
N ALA A 212 21.23 -1.31 7.77
CA ALA A 212 19.91 -1.69 7.26
C ALA A 212 19.19 -0.57 6.47
N LEU A 213 19.76 0.64 6.42
CA LEU A 213 19.22 1.78 5.69
C LEU A 213 20.35 2.62 5.08
N ARG A 214 20.31 2.81 3.77
CA ARG A 214 21.14 3.75 3.02
C ARG A 214 20.25 4.59 2.12
N MET A 215 20.29 5.90 2.25
CA MET A 215 19.57 6.84 1.40
C MET A 215 20.52 7.93 0.94
N ALA A 216 20.44 8.30 -0.32
CA ALA A 216 21.15 9.46 -0.86
C ALA A 216 20.20 10.26 -1.74
N ALA A 217 20.10 11.55 -1.45
CA ALA A 217 19.36 12.54 -2.20
C ALA A 217 20.34 13.56 -2.77
N ARG A 218 20.18 13.88 -4.05
CA ARG A 218 20.83 15.04 -4.68
C ARG A 218 19.75 15.85 -5.36
N GLY A 219 19.79 17.17 -5.24
CA GLY A 219 18.71 17.98 -5.75
C GLY A 219 19.01 19.45 -5.78
N THR A 220 18.00 20.19 -6.19
CA THR A 220 17.99 21.65 -6.19
C THR A 220 16.71 22.17 -5.55
N MET A 221 16.83 23.30 -4.86
CA MET A 221 15.71 24.10 -4.38
C MET A 221 15.63 25.37 -5.22
N ASP A 222 14.46 26.02 -5.31
CA ASP A 222 14.35 27.30 -6.04
C ASP A 222 15.16 28.42 -5.37
N ARG A 223 15.32 28.36 -4.04
CA ARG A 223 16.14 29.26 -3.21
C ARG A 223 16.81 28.49 -2.06
N PRO A 224 17.85 29.04 -1.41
CA PRO A 224 18.46 28.39 -0.27
C PRO A 224 17.43 28.07 0.82
N LEU A 225 17.39 26.79 1.23
CA LEU A 225 16.49 26.28 2.27
C LEU A 225 14.99 26.35 1.93
N ASP A 226 14.63 26.56 0.66
CA ASP A 226 13.24 26.52 0.18
C ASP A 226 12.79 25.07 -0.03
N THR A 227 12.38 24.43 1.07
CA THR A 227 11.89 23.06 1.03
C THR A 227 10.55 22.91 0.33
N ASP A 228 9.83 23.99 0.07
CA ASP A 228 8.50 23.93 -0.54
C ASP A 228 8.59 23.78 -2.07
N ARG A 229 9.75 24.11 -2.65
CA ARG A 229 10.03 24.00 -4.08
C ARG A 229 11.37 23.32 -4.30
N MET A 230 11.34 22.01 -4.53
CA MET A 230 12.56 21.23 -4.75
C MET A 230 12.42 20.07 -5.72
N THR A 231 13.50 19.77 -6.42
CA THR A 231 13.65 18.60 -7.29
C THR A 231 14.76 17.72 -6.74
N ILE A 232 14.51 16.41 -6.61
CA ILE A 232 15.38 15.44 -5.94
C ILE A 232 15.52 14.18 -6.79
N ASP A 233 16.77 13.78 -7.02
CA ASP A 233 17.12 12.40 -7.36
C ASP A 233 17.44 11.63 -6.08
N LEU A 234 16.57 10.68 -5.74
CA LEU A 234 16.65 9.85 -4.55
C LEU A 234 17.12 8.45 -4.92
N THR A 235 18.07 7.90 -4.17
CA THR A 235 18.43 6.48 -4.20
C THR A 235 18.35 5.91 -2.79
N THR A 236 17.78 4.73 -2.66
CA THR A 236 17.51 4.11 -1.36
C THR A 236 17.81 2.62 -1.41
N ARG A 237 18.49 2.10 -0.40
CA ARG A 237 18.55 0.67 -0.07
C ARG A 237 18.14 0.50 1.37
N ALA A 238 17.18 -0.37 1.65
CA ALA A 238 16.73 -0.63 3.01
C ALA A 238 16.36 -2.09 3.19
N ALA A 239 16.45 -2.59 4.42
CA ALA A 239 15.97 -3.93 4.74
C ALA A 239 14.44 -4.07 4.61
N ASP A 240 13.71 -2.94 4.63
CA ASP A 240 12.25 -2.86 4.62
C ASP A 240 11.80 -1.42 4.26
N LEU A 241 10.71 -1.25 3.50
CA LEU A 241 10.05 0.04 3.26
C LEU A 241 9.63 0.78 4.55
N LYS A 242 9.39 0.13 5.69
CA LYS A 242 9.11 0.84 6.97
C LYS A 242 10.28 1.69 7.46
N LEU A 243 11.52 1.33 7.14
CA LEU A 243 12.68 2.17 7.44
C LEU A 243 12.69 3.44 6.58
N VAL A 244 12.25 3.32 5.32
CA VAL A 244 12.08 4.45 4.40
C VAL A 244 10.92 5.34 4.87
N ASP A 245 9.79 4.74 5.27
CA ASP A 245 8.64 5.46 5.83
C ASP A 245 9.00 6.27 7.08
N ALA A 246 9.91 5.77 7.90
CA ALA A 246 10.40 6.49 9.07
C ALA A 246 11.19 7.76 8.71
N VAL A 247 11.60 7.94 7.45
CA VAL A 247 12.28 9.16 6.96
C VAL A 247 11.31 10.06 6.20
N ILE A 248 10.55 9.52 5.25
CA ILE A 248 9.73 10.32 4.32
C ILE A 248 8.24 10.41 4.71
N GLU A 249 7.79 9.60 5.68
CA GLU A 249 6.42 9.59 6.22
C GLU A 249 5.32 9.40 5.16
N ALA A 250 5.59 8.60 4.13
CA ALA A 250 4.69 8.35 2.99
C ALA A 250 3.62 7.27 3.23
N GLY A 251 3.53 6.69 4.43
CA GLY A 251 2.58 5.63 4.76
C GLY A 251 3.00 4.25 4.25
N LEU A 252 4.31 4.00 4.05
CA LEU A 252 4.78 2.75 3.48
C LEU A 252 4.63 1.58 4.48
N PHE A 253 4.44 0.37 3.96
CA PHE A 253 4.20 -0.85 4.73
C PHE A 253 5.45 -1.72 4.84
N GLY A 254 5.36 -2.81 5.61
CA GLY A 254 6.48 -3.73 5.81
C GLY A 254 6.71 -4.62 4.58
N THR A 255 7.93 -4.67 4.06
CA THR A 255 8.28 -5.47 2.87
C THR A 255 9.55 -6.28 3.05
N GLN A 256 9.90 -7.06 2.02
CA GLN A 256 11.25 -7.55 1.81
C GLN A 256 12.23 -6.40 1.52
N PRO A 257 13.57 -6.66 1.53
CA PRO A 257 14.57 -5.64 1.26
C PRO A 257 14.36 -4.91 -0.06
N VAL A 258 14.59 -3.60 -0.06
CA VAL A 258 14.34 -2.73 -1.21
C VAL A 258 15.60 -2.07 -1.72
N ALA A 259 15.64 -1.85 -3.03
CA ALA A 259 16.62 -1.00 -3.69
C ALA A 259 15.88 -0.13 -4.72
N LEU A 260 15.70 1.16 -4.43
CA LEU A 260 14.86 2.07 -5.20
C LEU A 260 15.66 3.29 -5.68
N ALA A 261 15.30 3.80 -6.84
CA ALA A 261 15.68 5.09 -7.35
C ALA A 261 14.43 5.86 -7.78
N ALA A 262 14.37 7.16 -7.46
CA ALA A 262 13.23 8.00 -7.79
C ALA A 262 13.67 9.42 -8.20
N HIS A 263 13.08 9.96 -9.26
CA HIS A 263 13.08 11.40 -9.53
C HIS A 263 11.80 12.04 -8.98
N VAL A 264 11.96 13.00 -8.08
CA VAL A 264 10.88 13.56 -7.27
C VAL A 264 10.88 15.08 -7.37
N ARG A 265 9.72 15.66 -7.63
CA ARG A 265 9.47 17.10 -7.54
C ARG A 265 8.51 17.36 -6.39
N HIS A 266 8.86 18.29 -5.52
CA HIS A 266 7.99 18.82 -4.48
C HIS A 266 7.60 20.25 -4.83
N ASP A 267 6.30 20.47 -4.94
CA ASP A 267 5.67 21.78 -5.01
C ASP A 267 4.63 21.82 -3.90
N ALA A 268 5.02 22.30 -2.71
CA ALA A 268 4.21 22.15 -1.52
C ALA A 268 2.74 22.58 -1.72
N PRO A 269 1.77 21.77 -1.27
CA PRO A 269 1.92 20.55 -0.46
C PRO A 269 2.09 19.25 -1.29
N ASP A 270 2.20 19.37 -2.61
CA ASP A 270 2.10 18.27 -3.58
C ASP A 270 3.46 17.66 -3.91
N TRP A 271 3.44 16.37 -4.24
CA TRP A 271 4.64 15.62 -4.65
C TRP A 271 4.39 14.92 -5.97
N THR A 272 5.36 14.94 -6.86
CA THR A 272 5.32 14.24 -8.14
C THR A 272 6.56 13.38 -8.29
N ILE A 273 6.37 12.07 -8.46
CA ILE A 273 7.41 11.10 -8.75
C ILE A 273 7.28 10.76 -10.24
N THR A 274 8.22 11.21 -11.06
CA THR A 274 8.16 11.07 -12.52
C THR A 274 8.84 9.80 -13.02
N ASP A 275 9.86 9.33 -12.32
CA ASP A 275 10.58 8.08 -12.61
C ASP A 275 10.84 7.37 -11.29
N LEU A 276 10.08 6.32 -10.97
CA LEU A 276 10.36 5.37 -9.91
C LEU A 276 10.84 4.07 -10.55
N LYS A 277 11.95 3.52 -10.06
CA LYS A 277 12.44 2.20 -10.48
C LYS A 277 13.20 1.48 -9.37
N GLY A 278 13.23 0.17 -9.41
CA GLY A 278 14.04 -0.61 -8.49
C GLY A 278 13.48 -1.99 -8.21
N THR A 279 13.75 -2.51 -7.01
CA THR A 279 13.31 -3.83 -6.57
C THR A 279 12.77 -3.82 -5.15
N ILE A 280 11.89 -4.78 -4.89
CA ILE A 280 11.40 -5.19 -3.57
C ILE A 280 11.58 -6.71 -3.53
N GLY A 281 12.51 -7.20 -2.70
CA GLY A 281 12.91 -8.61 -2.69
C GLY A 281 13.35 -9.09 -4.07
N ARG A 282 12.58 -10.00 -4.65
CA ARG A 282 12.79 -10.62 -5.97
C ARG A 282 12.00 -9.94 -7.08
N SER A 283 11.13 -8.98 -6.73
CA SER A 283 10.23 -8.27 -7.62
C SER A 283 10.88 -6.99 -8.13
N ASP A 284 10.74 -6.70 -9.43
CA ASP A 284 11.05 -5.38 -9.96
C ASP A 284 9.83 -4.45 -9.89
N ILE A 285 10.08 -3.16 -9.81
CA ILE A 285 9.05 -2.12 -9.81
C ILE A 285 9.51 -0.96 -10.68
N ALA A 286 8.60 -0.43 -11.49
CA ALA A 286 8.75 0.81 -12.22
C ALA A 286 7.43 1.60 -12.18
N GLY A 287 7.47 2.93 -12.15
CA GLY A 287 6.24 3.70 -12.13
C GLY A 287 6.39 5.20 -12.01
N ARG A 288 5.24 5.85 -11.90
CA ARG A 288 5.09 7.29 -11.65
C ARG A 288 3.90 7.52 -10.75
N LEU A 289 3.97 8.54 -9.90
CA LEU A 289 2.96 8.81 -8.89
C LEU A 289 2.86 10.31 -8.62
N THR A 290 1.64 10.82 -8.56
CA THR A 290 1.33 12.18 -8.10
C THR A 290 0.58 12.07 -6.77
N VAL A 291 1.01 12.85 -5.80
CA VAL A 291 0.47 12.92 -4.45
C VAL A 291 -0.07 14.33 -4.24
N LEU A 292 -1.40 14.46 -4.22
CA LEU A 292 -2.07 15.73 -3.98
C LEU A 292 -2.63 15.75 -2.57
N LYS A 293 -2.35 16.80 -1.80
CA LYS A 293 -2.89 16.96 -0.44
C LYS A 293 -3.98 18.04 -0.43
N ARG A 294 -5.23 17.67 -0.17
CA ARG A 294 -6.39 18.58 -0.18
C ARG A 294 -7.30 18.25 1.00
N ASP A 295 -7.76 19.26 1.73
CA ASP A 295 -8.75 19.14 2.82
C ASP A 295 -8.47 18.02 3.84
N GLY A 296 -7.20 17.86 4.22
CA GLY A 296 -6.75 16.83 5.17
C GLY A 296 -6.66 15.41 4.59
N ARG A 297 -6.85 15.25 3.27
CA ARG A 297 -6.82 13.97 2.55
C ARG A 297 -5.70 13.95 1.52
N THR A 298 -5.24 12.74 1.19
CA THR A 298 -4.15 12.49 0.24
C THR A 298 -4.69 11.73 -0.96
N LYS A 299 -4.61 12.33 -2.15
CA LYS A 299 -4.96 11.67 -3.42
C LYS A 299 -3.70 11.17 -4.12
N LEU A 300 -3.69 9.88 -4.46
CA LEU A 300 -2.58 9.15 -5.06
C LEU A 300 -2.95 8.70 -6.49
N ASP A 301 -2.50 9.45 -7.49
CA ASP A 301 -2.78 9.14 -8.90
C ASP A 301 -1.51 8.70 -9.63
N GLY A 302 -1.53 7.57 -10.33
CA GLY A 302 -0.31 7.05 -10.95
C GLY A 302 -0.43 5.72 -11.69
N ALA A 303 0.74 5.18 -12.04
CA ALA A 303 0.86 3.87 -12.66
C ALA A 303 2.10 3.15 -12.15
N VAL A 304 1.96 1.86 -11.88
CA VAL A 304 3.03 0.97 -11.44
C VAL A 304 3.04 -0.27 -12.32
N ALA A 305 4.23 -0.67 -12.75
CA ALA A 305 4.47 -1.85 -13.53
C ALA A 305 5.58 -2.71 -12.93
N SER A 306 5.51 -4.01 -13.20
CA SER A 306 6.53 -4.99 -12.82
C SER A 306 6.65 -6.04 -13.93
N HIS A 307 7.88 -6.36 -14.32
CA HIS A 307 8.16 -7.45 -15.26
C HIS A 307 8.09 -8.81 -14.57
N ARG A 308 8.55 -8.90 -13.33
CA ARG A 308 8.55 -10.07 -12.45
C ARG A 308 8.12 -9.62 -11.06
N PHE A 309 7.05 -10.24 -10.55
CA PHE A 309 6.45 -9.87 -9.28
C PHE A 309 6.14 -11.10 -8.43
N ASP A 310 6.48 -11.01 -7.15
CA ASP A 310 6.16 -11.96 -6.11
C ASP A 310 5.33 -11.28 -5.03
N PHE A 311 4.14 -11.79 -4.74
CA PHE A 311 3.28 -11.24 -3.69
C PHE A 311 3.91 -11.37 -2.29
N ASP A 312 4.77 -12.36 -2.08
CA ASP A 312 5.48 -12.55 -0.81
C ASP A 312 6.50 -11.44 -0.53
N ASP A 313 6.90 -10.68 -1.56
CA ASP A 313 7.84 -9.56 -1.40
C ASP A 313 7.17 -8.32 -0.77
N LEU A 314 5.84 -8.24 -0.81
CA LEU A 314 5.05 -7.18 -0.16
C LEU A 314 4.83 -7.41 1.35
N ALA A 315 5.52 -8.38 1.94
CA ALA A 315 5.47 -8.67 3.37
C ALA A 315 6.88 -8.66 3.97
N SER A 316 7.01 -8.16 5.19
CA SER A 316 8.23 -8.35 5.99
C SER A 316 8.39 -9.82 6.39
N ASP A 317 9.56 -10.20 6.90
CA ASP A 317 9.79 -11.56 7.40
C ASP A 317 8.83 -11.96 8.52
N ALA A 318 8.53 -11.03 9.42
CA ALA A 318 7.49 -11.22 10.44
C ALA A 318 6.11 -11.42 9.81
N GLY A 319 5.76 -10.65 8.78
CA GLY A 319 4.51 -10.82 8.03
C GLY A 319 4.41 -12.18 7.36
N ARG A 320 5.49 -12.67 6.73
CA ARG A 320 5.54 -14.01 6.13
C ARG A 320 5.45 -15.11 7.18
N ALA A 321 6.11 -14.96 8.33
CA ALA A 321 6.01 -15.92 9.42
C ALA A 321 4.57 -16.02 9.96
N ALA A 322 3.90 -14.89 10.16
CA ALA A 322 2.49 -14.85 10.55
C ALA A 322 1.59 -15.54 9.50
N ALA A 323 1.77 -15.21 8.22
CA ALA A 323 1.00 -15.83 7.13
C ALA A 323 1.22 -17.35 7.05
N ARG A 324 2.43 -17.85 7.29
CA ARG A 324 2.72 -19.30 7.37
C ARG A 324 2.05 -19.96 8.56
N ALA A 325 2.03 -19.32 9.72
CA ALA A 325 1.33 -19.83 10.90
C ALA A 325 -0.18 -19.92 10.67
N ASP A 326 -0.77 -18.90 10.02
CA ASP A 326 -2.17 -18.91 9.63
C ASP A 326 -2.47 -20.00 8.59
N ALA A 327 -1.61 -20.14 7.57
CA ALA A 327 -1.74 -21.20 6.56
C ALA A 327 -1.63 -22.61 7.19
N ALA A 328 -0.73 -22.82 8.15
CA ALA A 328 -0.61 -24.08 8.87
C ALA A 328 -1.87 -24.40 9.70
N ARG A 329 -2.47 -23.38 10.34
CA ARG A 329 -3.70 -23.53 11.12
C ARG A 329 -4.93 -23.80 10.23
N ILE A 330 -5.06 -23.11 9.11
CA ILE A 330 -6.19 -23.21 8.18
C ILE A 330 -6.09 -24.50 7.33
N GLY A 331 -4.87 -24.91 7.01
CA GLY A 331 -4.57 -25.97 6.05
C GLY A 331 -4.68 -25.50 4.59
N PRO A 332 -4.39 -26.40 3.62
CA PRO A 332 -4.42 -26.05 2.20
C PRO A 332 -5.84 -25.74 1.76
N ARG A 333 -6.04 -24.62 1.06
CA ARG A 333 -7.34 -24.09 0.67
C ARG A 333 -7.25 -23.30 -0.62
N VAL A 334 -8.34 -23.26 -1.38
CA VAL A 334 -8.45 -22.58 -2.68
C VAL A 334 -8.73 -21.10 -2.51
N VAL A 335 -9.58 -20.72 -1.55
CA VAL A 335 -9.88 -19.30 -1.28
C VAL A 335 -8.77 -18.74 -0.39
N PRO A 336 -8.07 -17.66 -0.75
CA PRO A 336 -6.97 -17.13 0.06
C PRO A 336 -7.49 -16.37 1.29
N ASP A 337 -6.69 -16.34 2.36
CA ASP A 337 -6.98 -15.56 3.58
C ASP A 337 -6.41 -14.14 3.54
N THR A 338 -6.31 -13.56 2.34
CA THR A 338 -5.71 -12.23 2.14
C THR A 338 -6.55 -11.13 2.80
N PRO A 339 -5.95 -10.26 3.63
CA PRO A 339 -6.64 -9.11 4.23
C PRO A 339 -7.17 -8.12 3.19
N ILE A 340 -8.35 -7.57 3.45
CA ILE A 340 -9.03 -6.57 2.60
C ILE A 340 -9.55 -5.36 3.37
N SER A 341 -9.11 -5.17 4.62
CA SER A 341 -9.50 -4.01 5.44
C SER A 341 -8.94 -2.70 4.87
N LEU A 342 -9.80 -1.68 4.81
CA LEU A 342 -9.52 -0.30 4.40
C LEU A 342 -9.57 0.67 5.60
N ALA A 343 -9.60 0.15 6.83
CA ALA A 343 -9.74 0.96 8.06
C ALA A 343 -8.64 2.04 8.18
N ASN A 344 -7.41 1.73 7.75
CA ASN A 344 -6.26 2.65 7.79
C ASN A 344 -6.10 3.49 6.49
N MET A 345 -7.15 3.59 5.66
CA MET A 345 -7.14 4.31 4.39
C MET A 345 -8.25 5.36 4.29
N ASP A 346 -8.79 5.82 5.42
CA ASP A 346 -9.82 6.86 5.50
C ASP A 346 -9.39 8.20 4.88
N SER A 347 -8.15 8.61 5.11
CA SER A 347 -7.58 9.85 4.59
C SER A 347 -6.93 9.72 3.21
N THR A 348 -7.08 8.58 2.52
CA THR A 348 -6.36 8.29 1.28
C THR A 348 -7.33 7.93 0.15
N ASP A 349 -7.16 8.56 -1.00
CA ASP A 349 -7.87 8.27 -2.24
C ASP A 349 -6.88 8.14 -3.40
N GLY A 350 -7.42 7.84 -4.58
CA GLY A 350 -6.73 8.03 -5.85
C GLY A 350 -6.87 6.86 -6.79
N THR A 351 -6.21 6.97 -7.94
CA THR A 351 -6.26 5.99 -9.01
C THR A 351 -4.85 5.48 -9.38
N ILE A 352 -4.61 4.19 -9.19
CA ILE A 352 -3.33 3.55 -9.56
C ILE A 352 -3.59 2.46 -10.61
N ALA A 353 -3.03 2.65 -11.81
CA ALA A 353 -2.96 1.58 -12.80
C ALA A 353 -1.83 0.60 -12.45
N VAL A 354 -2.13 -0.69 -12.43
CA VAL A 354 -1.17 -1.76 -12.10
C VAL A 354 -1.02 -2.71 -13.27
N ARG A 355 0.23 -3.03 -13.63
CA ARG A 355 0.55 -4.04 -14.66
C ARG A 355 1.69 -4.95 -14.21
N ILE A 356 1.39 -6.22 -14.03
CA ILE A 356 2.36 -7.27 -13.66
C ILE A 356 2.47 -8.24 -14.84
N ALA A 357 3.63 -8.28 -15.49
CA ALA A 357 3.84 -9.11 -16.70
C ALA A 357 4.05 -10.59 -16.38
N ARG A 358 4.72 -10.90 -15.26
CA ARG A 358 4.95 -12.26 -14.77
C ARG A 358 4.79 -12.30 -13.25
N VAL A 359 3.88 -13.13 -12.77
CA VAL A 359 3.81 -13.51 -11.35
C VAL A 359 4.74 -14.70 -11.11
N VAL A 360 5.49 -14.66 -10.01
CA VAL A 360 6.30 -15.76 -9.52
C VAL A 360 5.94 -16.05 -8.05
N SER A 361 6.23 -17.25 -7.58
CA SER A 361 6.13 -17.61 -6.17
C SER A 361 7.35 -18.42 -5.75
N GLY A 362 7.74 -18.30 -4.48
CA GLY A 362 8.77 -19.17 -3.89
C GLY A 362 8.40 -20.65 -3.81
N GLY A 363 7.11 -21.00 -3.94
CA GLY A 363 6.59 -22.37 -3.77
C GLY A 363 6.33 -23.16 -5.05
N GLY A 364 6.65 -22.63 -6.24
CA GLY A 364 6.44 -23.30 -7.53
C GLY A 364 5.64 -22.45 -8.53
N ASP A 365 5.16 -23.09 -9.61
CA ASP A 365 4.36 -22.44 -10.64
C ASP A 365 3.00 -21.99 -10.09
N THR A 366 2.70 -20.71 -10.28
CA THR A 366 1.43 -20.11 -9.88
C THR A 366 0.41 -20.26 -11.01
N GLY A 367 -0.82 -20.68 -10.68
CA GLY A 367 -1.92 -20.71 -11.67
C GLY A 367 -2.23 -19.34 -12.28
N VAL A 368 -1.87 -18.25 -11.57
CA VAL A 368 -1.89 -16.87 -12.06
C VAL A 368 -0.51 -16.50 -12.61
N THR A 369 -0.44 -16.07 -13.86
CA THR A 369 0.82 -15.78 -14.56
C THR A 369 1.03 -14.30 -14.86
N ALA A 370 -0.04 -13.49 -14.91
CA ALA A 370 0.03 -12.02 -15.01
C ALA A 370 -1.24 -11.38 -14.46
N LEU A 371 -1.15 -10.09 -14.12
CA LEU A 371 -2.27 -9.26 -13.68
C LEU A 371 -2.20 -7.88 -14.30
N ALA A 372 -3.35 -7.31 -14.60
CA ALA A 372 -3.48 -5.90 -14.91
C ALA A 372 -4.81 -5.36 -14.39
N GLY A 373 -4.82 -4.10 -13.98
CA GLY A 373 -6.05 -3.42 -13.62
C GLY A 373 -5.85 -2.01 -13.12
N THR A 374 -6.94 -1.36 -12.74
CA THR A 374 -6.93 -0.01 -12.16
C THR A 374 -7.56 -0.07 -10.77
N LEU A 375 -6.81 0.35 -9.77
CA LEU A 375 -7.22 0.51 -8.39
C LEU A 375 -7.74 1.94 -8.22
N ALA A 376 -9.03 2.12 -7.97
CA ALA A 376 -9.62 3.42 -7.66
C ALA A 376 -10.14 3.38 -6.22
N LEU A 377 -9.53 4.16 -5.34
CA LEU A 377 -9.93 4.30 -3.94
C LEU A 377 -10.59 5.66 -3.76
N ASP A 378 -11.80 5.66 -3.23
CA ASP A 378 -12.56 6.86 -2.92
C ASP A 378 -13.32 6.65 -1.62
N HIS A 379 -12.94 7.37 -0.56
CA HIS A 379 -13.55 7.31 0.77
C HIS A 379 -13.72 5.85 1.26
N GLN A 380 -12.63 5.07 1.39
CA GLN A 380 -12.68 3.65 1.82
C GLN A 380 -13.56 2.74 0.94
N ARG A 381 -13.77 3.12 -0.32
CA ARG A 381 -14.33 2.25 -1.35
C ARG A 381 -13.29 2.02 -2.44
N LEU A 382 -12.68 0.84 -2.42
CA LEU A 382 -11.73 0.39 -3.43
C LEU A 382 -12.47 -0.34 -4.55
N VAL A 383 -12.31 0.15 -5.78
CA VAL A 383 -12.76 -0.52 -7.01
C VAL A 383 -11.56 -0.97 -7.80
N VAL A 384 -11.53 -2.23 -8.19
CA VAL A 384 -10.55 -2.80 -9.10
C VAL A 384 -11.26 -3.13 -10.41
N ALA A 385 -11.16 -2.23 -11.40
CA ALA A 385 -11.85 -2.36 -12.68
C ALA A 385 -11.12 -1.59 -13.81
N PRO A 386 -10.91 -2.22 -14.99
CA PRO A 386 -11.06 -3.65 -15.24
C PRO A 386 -10.02 -4.42 -14.40
N LEU A 387 -10.38 -5.63 -13.97
CA LEU A 387 -9.44 -6.61 -13.42
C LEU A 387 -9.20 -7.67 -14.49
N ALA A 388 -7.95 -7.83 -14.93
CA ALA A 388 -7.55 -8.84 -15.90
C ALA A 388 -6.46 -9.73 -15.29
N ILE A 389 -6.68 -11.04 -15.35
CA ILE A 389 -5.81 -12.06 -14.76
C ILE A 389 -5.48 -13.06 -15.87
N ARG A 390 -4.20 -13.20 -16.18
CA ARG A 390 -3.73 -14.26 -17.08
C ARG A 390 -3.46 -15.51 -16.24
N LEU A 391 -3.99 -16.64 -16.67
CA LEU A 391 -3.85 -17.92 -15.99
C LEU A 391 -2.96 -18.85 -16.83
N ALA A 392 -2.45 -19.92 -16.23
CA ALA A 392 -1.86 -21.03 -16.98
C ALA A 392 -2.94 -21.60 -17.92
N GLY A 393 -2.85 -21.28 -19.21
CA GLY A 393 -3.77 -21.79 -20.23
C GLY A 393 -5.05 -21.00 -20.46
N GLY A 394 -5.24 -19.80 -19.89
CA GLY A 394 -6.45 -19.00 -20.12
C GLY A 394 -6.44 -17.61 -19.50
N ARG A 395 -7.63 -16.99 -19.37
CA ARG A 395 -7.78 -15.65 -18.77
C ARG A 395 -9.05 -15.53 -17.94
N ALA A 396 -8.96 -14.78 -16.85
CA ALA A 396 -10.09 -14.29 -16.10
C ALA A 396 -10.15 -12.75 -16.18
N ALA A 397 -11.35 -12.20 -16.26
CA ALA A 397 -11.58 -10.77 -16.31
C ALA A 397 -12.84 -10.40 -15.53
N GLY A 398 -12.89 -9.17 -15.00
CA GLY A 398 -14.06 -8.69 -14.29
C GLY A 398 -13.77 -7.49 -13.41
N ARG A 399 -14.35 -7.47 -12.21
CA ARG A 399 -14.12 -6.43 -11.21
C ARG A 399 -14.19 -6.97 -9.79
N ALA A 400 -13.46 -6.31 -8.90
CA ALA A 400 -13.58 -6.48 -7.45
C ALA A 400 -13.89 -5.12 -6.81
N ILE A 401 -14.75 -5.10 -5.79
CA ILE A 401 -15.06 -3.91 -5.02
C ILE A 401 -14.96 -4.26 -3.54
N VAL A 402 -14.22 -3.46 -2.78
CA VAL A 402 -14.13 -3.53 -1.33
C VAL A 402 -14.69 -2.23 -0.78
N ASP A 403 -15.71 -2.30 0.06
CA ASP A 403 -16.41 -1.14 0.61
C ASP A 403 -16.43 -1.21 2.14
N GLN A 404 -15.77 -0.25 2.79
CA GLN A 404 -15.74 -0.10 4.26
C GLN A 404 -16.20 1.29 4.72
N ARG A 405 -17.05 1.95 3.93
CA ARG A 405 -17.59 3.27 4.27
C ARG A 405 -18.41 3.27 5.56
N GLY A 406 -18.50 4.44 6.18
CA GLY A 406 -19.41 4.71 7.29
C GLY A 406 -18.99 4.08 8.62
N GLY A 407 -17.69 3.85 8.84
CA GLY A 407 -17.19 3.27 10.10
C GLY A 407 -17.52 1.78 10.26
N ALA A 408 -17.72 1.06 9.16
CA ALA A 408 -18.02 -0.36 9.21
C ALA A 408 -16.87 -1.17 9.83
N ALA A 409 -17.18 -2.01 10.82
CA ALA A 409 -16.19 -2.87 11.48
C ALA A 409 -15.49 -3.82 10.49
N HIS A 410 -16.23 -4.33 9.51
CA HIS A 410 -15.73 -5.25 8.47
C HIS A 410 -16.10 -4.75 7.07
N PRO A 411 -15.20 -4.86 6.08
CA PRO A 411 -15.49 -4.47 4.71
C PRO A 411 -16.46 -5.45 4.02
N THR A 412 -17.16 -4.94 3.01
CA THR A 412 -17.98 -5.75 2.09
C THR A 412 -17.22 -5.97 0.78
N LEU A 413 -16.93 -7.22 0.45
CA LEU A 413 -16.34 -7.62 -0.83
C LEU A 413 -17.46 -7.92 -1.84
N ARG A 414 -17.37 -7.34 -3.04
CA ARG A 414 -18.16 -7.71 -4.21
C ARG A 414 -17.25 -8.15 -5.34
N LEU A 415 -17.45 -9.36 -5.84
CA LEU A 415 -16.70 -9.95 -6.95
C LEU A 415 -17.65 -10.22 -8.12
N ASP A 416 -17.27 -9.83 -9.34
CA ASP A 416 -17.85 -10.33 -10.59
C ASP A 416 -16.68 -10.68 -11.50
N LEU A 417 -16.37 -11.97 -11.60
CA LEU A 417 -15.25 -12.50 -12.36
C LEU A 417 -15.77 -13.53 -13.37
N ALA A 418 -15.31 -13.44 -14.61
CA ALA A 418 -15.55 -14.42 -15.65
C ALA A 418 -14.22 -14.96 -16.17
N MET A 419 -14.12 -16.28 -16.26
CA MET A 419 -12.97 -16.98 -16.84
C MET A 419 -13.37 -17.60 -18.16
N ILE A 420 -12.53 -17.43 -19.18
CA ILE A 420 -12.73 -17.96 -20.52
C ILE A 420 -11.41 -18.42 -21.13
N GLY A 421 -11.49 -19.46 -21.97
CA GLY A 421 -10.36 -19.95 -22.75
C GLY A 421 -9.35 -20.77 -21.96
N SER A 422 -9.56 -20.99 -20.67
CA SER A 422 -8.75 -21.87 -19.82
C SER A 422 -8.87 -23.33 -20.26
N ARG A 423 -7.81 -24.11 -20.13
CA ARG A 423 -7.79 -25.55 -20.45
C ARG A 423 -7.56 -26.38 -19.18
N LEU A 424 -8.34 -27.44 -19.00
CA LEU A 424 -8.31 -28.25 -17.78
C LEU A 424 -6.97 -28.95 -17.59
N GLU A 425 -6.39 -29.46 -18.67
CA GLU A 425 -5.11 -30.14 -18.69
C GLU A 425 -3.93 -29.23 -18.28
N LEU A 426 -4.09 -27.91 -18.36
CA LEU A 426 -3.08 -26.93 -17.93
C LEU A 426 -3.25 -26.49 -16.47
N LEU A 427 -4.41 -26.76 -15.86
CA LEU A 427 -4.75 -26.34 -14.50
C LEU A 427 -4.73 -27.47 -13.49
N ALA A 428 -5.07 -28.70 -13.89
CA ALA A 428 -5.17 -29.86 -13.01
C ALA A 428 -3.83 -30.60 -12.78
N GLY A 429 -2.73 -30.12 -13.37
CA GLY A 429 -1.49 -30.90 -13.53
C GLY A 429 -1.67 -32.00 -14.58
N GLN A 430 -0.59 -32.72 -14.92
CA GLN A 430 -0.62 -33.77 -15.95
C GLN A 430 -1.74 -34.78 -15.67
N GLY A 431 -2.86 -34.59 -16.37
CA GLY A 431 -4.08 -35.35 -16.18
C GLY A 431 -4.66 -35.69 -17.54
N ASP A 432 -5.21 -36.88 -17.65
CA ASP A 432 -5.76 -37.42 -18.89
C ASP A 432 -7.09 -36.79 -19.35
N VAL A 433 -7.61 -35.82 -18.57
CA VAL A 433 -8.87 -35.14 -18.86
C VAL A 433 -8.59 -33.77 -19.47
N ALA A 434 -8.95 -33.60 -20.74
CA ALA A 434 -8.82 -32.35 -21.46
C ALA A 434 -10.19 -31.68 -21.62
N GLY A 435 -10.21 -30.35 -21.67
CA GLY A 435 -11.44 -29.62 -21.96
C GLY A 435 -11.32 -28.11 -21.76
N ARG A 436 -12.18 -27.36 -22.46
CA ARG A 436 -12.24 -25.90 -22.38
C ARG A 436 -13.10 -25.47 -21.21
N ILE A 437 -12.52 -24.70 -20.30
CA ILE A 437 -13.19 -24.20 -19.10
C ILE A 437 -13.71 -22.78 -19.32
N ARG A 438 -14.96 -22.59 -18.92
CA ARG A 438 -15.58 -21.29 -18.67
C ARG A 438 -16.07 -21.27 -17.24
N ALA A 439 -15.87 -20.17 -16.54
CA ALA A 439 -16.41 -20.00 -15.20
C ALA A 439 -16.92 -18.58 -14.98
N ARG A 440 -17.84 -18.42 -14.05
CA ARG A 440 -18.30 -17.11 -13.57
C ARG A 440 -18.52 -17.17 -12.07
N ALA A 441 -18.02 -16.19 -11.35
CA ALA A 441 -18.30 -16.01 -9.94
C ALA A 441 -18.86 -14.61 -9.71
N ARG A 442 -20.04 -14.53 -9.12
CA ARG A 442 -20.65 -13.29 -8.63
C ARG A 442 -20.97 -13.47 -7.16
N LEU A 443 -20.18 -12.86 -6.29
CA LEU A 443 -20.28 -13.05 -4.85
C LEU A 443 -20.28 -11.69 -4.15
N THR A 444 -21.07 -11.56 -3.09
CA THR A 444 -21.06 -10.42 -2.19
C THR A 444 -21.04 -10.93 -0.76
N GLY A 445 -20.08 -10.52 0.06
CA GLY A 445 -19.99 -10.96 1.45
C GLY A 445 -19.15 -10.03 2.32
N ARG A 446 -19.27 -10.16 3.65
CA ARG A 446 -18.55 -9.32 4.63
C ARG A 446 -17.47 -10.10 5.38
N GLY A 447 -16.31 -9.48 5.57
CA GLY A 447 -15.23 -10.06 6.36
C GLY A 447 -13.89 -9.38 6.11
N ASP A 448 -12.96 -9.48 7.06
CA ASP A 448 -11.66 -8.79 6.97
C ASP A 448 -10.68 -9.42 5.97
N THR A 449 -10.98 -10.64 5.52
CA THR A 449 -10.21 -11.36 4.50
C THR A 449 -11.10 -11.83 3.36
N ILE A 450 -10.51 -12.13 2.21
CA ILE A 450 -11.23 -12.73 1.06
C ILE A 450 -11.95 -14.02 1.49
N ARG A 451 -11.27 -14.90 2.25
CA ARG A 451 -11.86 -16.11 2.84
C ARG A 451 -13.06 -15.79 3.72
N ALA A 452 -12.91 -14.86 4.67
CA ALA A 452 -13.97 -14.52 5.61
C ALA A 452 -15.20 -13.93 4.89
N ALA A 453 -14.97 -13.11 3.86
CA ALA A 453 -16.02 -12.54 3.04
C ALA A 453 -16.76 -13.62 2.23
N ILE A 454 -16.04 -14.54 1.58
CA ILE A 454 -16.65 -15.66 0.84
C ILE A 454 -17.39 -16.62 1.79
N GLY A 455 -16.86 -16.83 3.00
CA GLY A 455 -17.51 -17.61 4.06
C GLY A 455 -18.84 -17.05 4.55
N ARG A 456 -19.17 -15.79 4.20
CA ARG A 456 -20.45 -15.14 4.52
C ARG A 456 -21.11 -14.54 3.27
N ALA A 457 -20.75 -15.05 2.09
CA ALA A 457 -21.19 -14.46 0.84
C ALA A 457 -22.55 -15.01 0.39
N ASP A 458 -23.28 -14.17 -0.33
CA ASP A 458 -24.41 -14.53 -1.17
C ASP A 458 -24.02 -14.37 -2.65
N GLY A 459 -24.63 -15.17 -3.52
CA GLY A 459 -24.46 -15.05 -4.96
C GLY A 459 -24.44 -16.39 -5.68
N ARG A 460 -23.58 -16.50 -6.70
CA ARG A 460 -23.51 -17.69 -7.56
C ARG A 460 -22.11 -17.94 -8.10
N ILE A 461 -21.80 -19.21 -8.30
CA ILE A 461 -20.60 -19.68 -8.99
C ILE A 461 -21.03 -20.68 -10.06
N GLY A 462 -20.57 -20.47 -11.29
CA GLY A 462 -20.79 -21.36 -12.42
C GLY A 462 -19.44 -21.83 -12.96
N LEU A 463 -19.33 -23.12 -13.26
CA LEU A 463 -18.20 -23.71 -13.96
C LEU A 463 -18.72 -24.64 -15.04
N VAL A 464 -18.19 -24.48 -16.25
CA VAL A 464 -18.54 -25.28 -17.42
C VAL A 464 -17.26 -25.76 -18.07
N VAL A 465 -17.14 -27.06 -18.32
CA VAL A 465 -16.11 -27.65 -19.17
C VAL A 465 -16.80 -28.23 -20.40
N GLN A 466 -16.31 -27.94 -21.59
CA GLN A 466 -16.86 -28.44 -22.85
C GLN A 466 -15.74 -28.84 -23.82
N ASP A 467 -16.14 -29.54 -24.89
CA ASP A 467 -15.27 -29.92 -26.01
C ASP A 467 -14.01 -30.65 -25.54
N GLY A 468 -14.21 -31.64 -24.67
CA GLY A 468 -13.15 -32.33 -23.98
C GLY A 468 -13.03 -33.81 -24.34
N ALA A 469 -12.01 -34.44 -23.77
CA ALA A 469 -11.79 -35.88 -23.84
C ALA A 469 -11.30 -36.38 -22.49
N LEU A 470 -11.58 -37.66 -22.21
CA LEU A 470 -11.12 -38.36 -21.01
C LEU A 470 -10.89 -39.83 -21.34
N PRO A 471 -10.10 -40.58 -20.53
CA PRO A 471 -9.99 -42.02 -20.67
C PRO A 471 -11.38 -42.67 -20.67
N ALA A 472 -11.61 -43.58 -21.61
CA ALA A 472 -12.88 -44.27 -21.75
C ALA A 472 -13.26 -45.05 -20.49
N ARG A 473 -12.26 -45.58 -19.75
CA ARG A 473 -12.45 -46.15 -18.41
C ARG A 473 -13.08 -45.19 -17.39
N TYR A 474 -12.69 -43.91 -17.39
CA TYR A 474 -13.27 -42.90 -16.49
C TYR A 474 -14.67 -42.52 -16.95
N ALA A 475 -14.88 -42.38 -18.26
CA ALA A 475 -16.20 -42.17 -18.82
C ALA A 475 -17.16 -43.33 -18.48
N ALA A 476 -16.71 -44.58 -18.52
CA ALA A 476 -17.51 -45.73 -18.08
C ALA A 476 -17.80 -45.70 -16.56
N ALA A 477 -16.78 -45.41 -15.76
CA ALA A 477 -16.90 -45.35 -14.29
C ALA A 477 -17.91 -44.29 -13.80
N LEU A 478 -18.03 -43.15 -14.48
CA LEU A 478 -19.05 -42.12 -14.19
C LEU A 478 -20.49 -42.65 -14.32
N GLY A 479 -20.70 -43.67 -15.15
CA GLY A 479 -21.98 -44.37 -15.29
C GLY A 479 -22.15 -45.57 -14.35
N PHE A 480 -21.19 -45.84 -13.47
CA PHE A 480 -21.10 -47.03 -12.62
C PHE A 480 -21.05 -48.34 -13.42
N ASP A 481 -20.51 -48.30 -14.64
CA ASP A 481 -20.23 -49.45 -15.50
C ASP A 481 -18.86 -50.04 -15.16
N ALA A 482 -18.79 -50.81 -14.08
CA ALA A 482 -17.54 -51.37 -13.58
C ALA A 482 -16.92 -52.39 -14.54
N GLY A 483 -17.77 -53.14 -15.27
CA GLY A 483 -17.31 -54.08 -16.29
C GLY A 483 -16.50 -53.36 -17.35
N ARG A 484 -17.11 -52.35 -18.00
CA ARG A 484 -16.40 -51.57 -19.02
C ARG A 484 -15.23 -50.77 -18.43
N ALA A 485 -15.35 -50.22 -17.23
CA ALA A 485 -14.25 -49.48 -16.61
C ALA A 485 -13.00 -50.34 -16.35
N LEU A 486 -13.14 -51.65 -16.11
CA LEU A 486 -12.04 -52.58 -15.87
C LEU A 486 -11.47 -53.22 -17.15
N THR A 487 -12.29 -53.36 -18.20
CA THR A 487 -11.88 -54.03 -19.44
C THR A 487 -11.44 -53.08 -20.55
N THR A 488 -11.60 -51.76 -20.37
CA THR A 488 -11.24 -50.75 -21.39
C THR A 488 -9.77 -50.40 -21.27
N ASP A 489 -9.07 -50.33 -22.41
CA ASP A 489 -7.65 -49.99 -22.46
C ASP A 489 -7.37 -48.55 -22.01
N ASP A 490 -6.20 -48.32 -21.43
CA ASP A 490 -5.79 -47.02 -20.91
C ASP A 490 -5.65 -45.94 -22.00
N ALA A 491 -5.33 -46.37 -23.23
CA ALA A 491 -5.20 -45.51 -24.39
C ALA A 491 -6.56 -45.06 -24.95
N ASP A 492 -7.64 -45.79 -24.66
CA ASP A 492 -8.96 -45.48 -25.21
C ASP A 492 -9.49 -44.17 -24.64
N ARG A 493 -10.02 -43.33 -25.52
CA ARG A 493 -10.59 -42.03 -25.16
C ARG A 493 -12.08 -41.99 -25.44
N ALA A 494 -12.82 -41.39 -24.52
CA ALA A 494 -14.22 -41.02 -24.69
C ALA A 494 -14.33 -39.50 -24.84
N ARG A 495 -15.42 -39.05 -25.49
CA ARG A 495 -15.71 -37.61 -25.62
C ARG A 495 -16.36 -37.11 -24.34
N LEU A 496 -15.81 -36.04 -23.76
CA LEU A 496 -16.44 -35.25 -22.69
C LEU A 496 -17.35 -34.20 -23.35
N ARG A 497 -18.67 -34.40 -23.34
CA ARG A 497 -19.63 -33.45 -23.92
C ARG A 497 -19.71 -32.19 -23.05
N CYS A 498 -19.92 -32.38 -21.74
CA CYS A 498 -19.81 -31.28 -20.80
C CYS A 498 -19.61 -31.72 -19.35
N VAL A 499 -18.99 -30.84 -18.56
CA VAL A 499 -19.15 -30.73 -17.11
C VAL A 499 -19.85 -29.43 -16.83
N VAL A 500 -20.95 -29.43 -16.08
CA VAL A 500 -21.64 -28.21 -15.66
C VAL A 500 -21.80 -28.27 -14.14
N LEU A 501 -21.26 -27.27 -13.45
CA LEU A 501 -21.43 -27.05 -12.01
C LEU A 501 -22.01 -25.66 -11.80
N GLY A 502 -23.22 -25.59 -11.27
CA GLY A 502 -23.83 -24.38 -10.72
C GLY A 502 -23.90 -24.46 -9.20
N LEU A 503 -23.54 -23.37 -8.53
CA LEU A 503 -23.58 -23.20 -7.09
C LEU A 503 -24.37 -21.93 -6.78
N ALA A 504 -25.52 -22.08 -6.14
CA ALA A 504 -26.24 -20.96 -5.54
C ALA A 504 -25.73 -20.79 -4.10
N VAL A 505 -25.08 -19.67 -3.81
CA VAL A 505 -24.43 -19.41 -2.52
C VAL A 505 -25.32 -18.51 -1.68
N ALA A 506 -25.62 -18.94 -0.46
CA ALA A 506 -26.31 -18.14 0.55
C ALA A 506 -25.56 -18.26 1.88
N GLN A 507 -25.14 -17.13 2.44
CA GLN A 507 -24.38 -17.06 3.70
C GLN A 507 -23.21 -18.06 3.76
N GLY A 508 -22.42 -18.15 2.69
CA GLY A 508 -21.28 -19.05 2.58
C GLY A 508 -21.62 -20.53 2.30
N ARG A 509 -22.91 -20.91 2.26
CA ARG A 509 -23.33 -22.26 1.87
C ARG A 509 -23.71 -22.28 0.38
N GLY A 510 -22.89 -22.93 -0.43
CA GLY A 510 -23.13 -23.17 -1.85
C GLY A 510 -23.97 -24.44 -2.08
N THR A 511 -25.18 -24.30 -2.58
CA THR A 511 -26.04 -25.43 -2.98
C THR A 511 -25.80 -25.79 -4.44
N VAL A 512 -25.50 -27.06 -4.71
CA VAL A 512 -25.19 -27.56 -6.06
C VAL A 512 -26.47 -27.68 -6.88
N ARG A 513 -26.62 -26.82 -7.90
CA ARG A 513 -27.75 -26.75 -8.83
C ARG A 513 -27.32 -26.19 -10.20
N PRO A 514 -27.10 -27.01 -11.23
CA PRO A 514 -26.92 -28.46 -11.23
C PRO A 514 -25.43 -28.86 -11.14
N LEU A 515 -25.11 -30.13 -10.82
CA LEU A 515 -23.85 -30.77 -11.22
C LEU A 515 -24.16 -31.86 -12.23
N VAL A 516 -23.61 -31.75 -13.44
CA VAL A 516 -23.76 -32.72 -14.53
C VAL A 516 -22.40 -32.99 -15.14
N VAL A 517 -22.10 -34.26 -15.40
CA VAL A 517 -20.98 -34.69 -16.24
C VAL A 517 -21.55 -35.60 -17.31
N ASP A 518 -21.41 -35.24 -18.57
CA ASP A 518 -21.96 -35.97 -19.70
C ASP A 518 -20.83 -36.35 -20.67
N THR A 519 -20.76 -37.64 -21.01
CA THR A 519 -19.74 -38.23 -21.88
C THR A 519 -20.38 -39.03 -23.02
N SER A 520 -19.58 -39.52 -23.96
CA SER A 520 -20.09 -40.46 -24.99
C SER A 520 -20.51 -41.82 -24.43
N LEU A 521 -20.08 -42.21 -23.24
CA LEU A 521 -20.36 -43.54 -22.65
C LEU A 521 -21.37 -43.52 -21.50
N SER A 522 -21.49 -42.39 -20.80
CA SER A 522 -22.33 -42.28 -19.60
C SER A 522 -22.74 -40.83 -19.30
N ALA A 523 -23.67 -40.68 -18.37
CA ALA A 523 -23.95 -39.39 -17.72
C ALA A 523 -24.01 -39.56 -16.20
N MET A 524 -23.47 -38.57 -15.49
CA MET A 524 -23.48 -38.44 -14.03
C MET A 524 -24.15 -37.13 -13.64
N ARG A 525 -24.93 -37.16 -12.55
CA ARG A 525 -25.53 -36.01 -11.89
C ARG A 525 -25.10 -35.95 -10.44
N GLY A 526 -24.98 -34.75 -9.89
CA GLY A 526 -24.65 -34.54 -8.50
C GLY A 526 -25.60 -33.58 -7.80
N THR A 527 -25.86 -33.85 -6.53
CA THR A 527 -26.63 -32.98 -5.63
C THR A 527 -25.92 -32.88 -4.29
N GLY A 528 -26.01 -31.72 -3.64
CA GLY A 528 -25.37 -31.51 -2.34
C GLY A 528 -24.92 -30.08 -2.15
N SER A 529 -23.84 -29.90 -1.40
CA SER A 529 -23.35 -28.58 -1.00
C SER A 529 -21.85 -28.48 -0.90
N ILE A 530 -21.36 -27.25 -1.03
CA ILE A 530 -20.00 -26.84 -0.70
C ILE A 530 -20.12 -25.72 0.34
N VAL A 531 -19.44 -25.83 1.47
CA VAL A 531 -19.56 -24.89 2.60
C VAL A 531 -18.28 -24.09 2.76
N PHE A 532 -18.38 -22.76 2.70
CA PHE A 532 -17.32 -21.80 2.99
C PHE A 532 -17.47 -21.27 4.44
N PRO A 533 -16.38 -20.82 5.10
CA PRO A 533 -14.99 -20.73 4.61
C PRO A 533 -14.22 -22.05 4.68
N ALA A 534 -14.81 -23.12 5.21
CA ALA A 534 -14.16 -24.41 5.40
C ALA A 534 -13.77 -25.10 4.08
N GLU A 535 -14.45 -24.74 2.97
CA GLU A 535 -14.33 -25.35 1.64
C GLU A 535 -14.69 -26.83 1.63
N THR A 536 -15.57 -27.25 2.54
CA THR A 536 -15.98 -28.65 2.71
C THR A 536 -16.96 -29.04 1.61
N ILE A 537 -16.70 -30.18 0.97
CA ILE A 537 -17.55 -30.75 -0.07
C ILE A 537 -18.42 -31.84 0.55
N ALA A 538 -19.70 -31.85 0.21
CA ALA A 538 -20.61 -32.94 0.50
C ALA A 538 -21.59 -33.08 -0.68
N ILE A 539 -21.19 -33.86 -1.70
CA ILE A 539 -21.96 -34.02 -2.93
C ILE A 539 -22.20 -35.50 -3.18
N ARG A 540 -23.47 -35.90 -3.26
CA ARG A 540 -23.89 -37.22 -3.71
C ARG A 540 -23.90 -37.23 -5.23
N LEU A 541 -23.21 -38.19 -5.82
CA LEU A 541 -23.07 -38.43 -7.24
C LEU A 541 -23.90 -39.65 -7.62
N THR A 542 -24.65 -39.56 -8.72
CA THR A 542 -25.43 -40.65 -9.29
C THR A 542 -25.22 -40.71 -10.79
N GLY A 543 -25.23 -41.90 -11.39
CA GLY A 543 -24.88 -42.04 -12.79
C GLY A 543 -25.48 -43.28 -13.47
N ALA A 544 -25.50 -43.23 -14.79
CA ALA A 544 -25.97 -44.34 -15.62
C ALA A 544 -25.18 -44.41 -16.94
N PRO A 545 -24.95 -45.61 -17.49
CA PRO A 545 -24.33 -45.76 -18.79
C PRO A 545 -25.34 -45.43 -19.91
N LYS A 546 -24.85 -45.03 -21.08
CA LYS A 546 -25.67 -44.77 -22.29
C LYS A 546 -25.91 -46.03 -23.14
N ARG A 547 -25.26 -47.14 -22.77
CA ARG A 547 -25.40 -48.47 -23.38
C ARG A 547 -25.50 -49.52 -22.29
N HIS A 548 -26.03 -50.69 -22.63
CA HIS A 548 -26.03 -51.84 -21.72
C HIS A 548 -24.62 -52.17 -21.21
N SER A 549 -24.55 -52.62 -19.96
CA SER A 549 -23.32 -52.88 -19.21
C SER A 549 -23.33 -54.32 -18.70
N LEU A 550 -22.23 -55.04 -18.88
CA LEU A 550 -22.09 -56.42 -18.37
C LEU A 550 -22.06 -56.45 -16.83
N LEU A 551 -21.56 -55.38 -16.20
CA LEU A 551 -21.47 -55.27 -14.75
C LEU A 551 -21.72 -53.81 -14.32
N ARG A 552 -22.98 -53.52 -13.96
CA ARG A 552 -23.41 -52.23 -13.42
C ARG A 552 -23.49 -52.28 -11.90
N LEU A 553 -22.71 -51.42 -11.23
CA LEU A 553 -22.76 -51.27 -9.78
C LEU A 553 -23.93 -50.37 -9.34
N PRO A 554 -24.40 -50.49 -8.08
CA PRO A 554 -25.29 -49.50 -7.49
C PRO A 554 -24.72 -48.08 -7.65
N GLY A 555 -25.54 -47.22 -8.26
CA GLY A 555 -25.08 -46.01 -8.92
C GLY A 555 -24.93 -44.79 -8.02
N ASP A 556 -24.39 -44.94 -6.80
CA ASP A 556 -24.12 -43.80 -5.93
C ASP A 556 -22.71 -43.76 -5.34
N ALA A 557 -22.15 -42.56 -5.32
CA ALA A 557 -20.87 -42.24 -4.71
C ALA A 557 -20.97 -40.88 -4.02
N THR A 558 -20.10 -40.61 -3.05
CA THR A 558 -20.06 -39.32 -2.36
C THR A 558 -18.71 -38.66 -2.58
N LEU A 559 -18.73 -37.43 -3.11
CA LEU A 559 -17.58 -36.54 -3.12
C LEU A 559 -17.55 -35.75 -1.80
N SER A 560 -16.49 -35.94 -1.03
CA SER A 560 -16.27 -35.33 0.28
C SER A 560 -14.88 -34.68 0.37
N GLY A 561 -14.48 -34.24 1.57
CA GLY A 561 -13.19 -33.58 1.80
C GLY A 561 -13.26 -32.06 1.59
N THR A 562 -12.17 -31.46 1.11
CA THR A 562 -12.09 -30.02 0.83
C THR A 562 -11.92 -29.77 -0.67
N LEU A 563 -12.16 -28.54 -1.13
CA LEU A 563 -11.88 -28.15 -2.53
C LEU A 563 -10.43 -28.41 -2.95
N SER A 564 -9.49 -28.24 -2.02
CA SER A 564 -8.06 -28.50 -2.23
C SER A 564 -7.67 -29.98 -2.19
N ALA A 565 -8.49 -30.84 -1.57
CA ALA A 565 -8.23 -32.26 -1.41
C ALA A 565 -9.56 -33.05 -1.46
N PRO A 566 -10.23 -33.09 -2.62
CA PRO A 566 -11.49 -33.79 -2.78
C PRO A 566 -11.27 -35.30 -2.67
N ARG A 567 -12.21 -36.01 -2.05
CA ARG A 567 -12.17 -37.46 -1.86
C ARG A 567 -13.44 -38.09 -2.41
N LEU A 568 -13.29 -39.05 -3.31
CA LEU A 568 -14.41 -39.86 -3.80
C LEU A 568 -14.57 -41.09 -2.90
N VAL A 569 -15.72 -41.20 -2.24
CA VAL A 569 -16.08 -42.33 -1.38
C VAL A 569 -17.15 -43.15 -2.09
N VAL A 570 -16.84 -44.40 -2.38
CA VAL A 570 -17.79 -45.38 -2.91
C VAL A 570 -18.21 -46.30 -1.76
N PRO A 571 -19.52 -46.51 -1.49
CA PRO A 571 -19.97 -47.34 -0.40
C PRO A 571 -19.40 -48.77 -0.46
N LYS A 572 -19.13 -49.36 0.72
CA LYS A 572 -18.57 -50.73 0.81
C LYS A 572 -19.55 -51.79 0.33
N GLU A 573 -20.85 -51.58 0.56
CA GLU A 573 -21.95 -52.45 0.10
C GLU A 573 -21.94 -52.61 -1.42
N THR A 574 -21.56 -51.56 -2.14
CA THR A 574 -21.40 -51.54 -3.60
C THR A 574 -20.30 -52.49 -4.09
N LYS A 575 -19.34 -52.87 -3.23
CA LYS A 575 -18.21 -53.76 -3.53
C LYS A 575 -18.40 -55.21 -3.03
N SER A 576 -19.56 -55.55 -2.46
CA SER A 576 -19.82 -56.91 -1.97
C SER A 576 -19.94 -57.91 -3.12
N VAL A 577 -19.32 -59.09 -2.96
CA VAL A 577 -19.36 -60.21 -3.91
C VAL A 577 -20.80 -60.58 -4.28
N GLY A 578 -21.72 -60.56 -3.30
CA GLY A 578 -23.14 -60.84 -3.55
C GLY A 578 -23.82 -59.81 -4.48
N ASN A 579 -23.39 -58.55 -4.44
CA ASN A 579 -23.91 -57.52 -5.33
C ASN A 579 -23.33 -57.61 -6.75
N ILE A 580 -22.11 -58.13 -6.89
CA ILE A 580 -21.48 -58.43 -8.19
C ILE A 580 -22.26 -59.55 -8.91
N PHE A 581 -22.56 -60.66 -8.23
CA PHE A 581 -23.37 -61.74 -8.82
C PHE A 581 -24.79 -61.29 -9.17
N LYS A 582 -25.44 -60.49 -8.31
CA LYS A 582 -26.75 -59.89 -8.64
C LYS A 582 -26.68 -58.93 -9.82
N ALA A 583 -25.59 -58.21 -10.01
CA ALA A 583 -25.40 -57.32 -11.15
C ALA A 583 -25.20 -58.11 -12.46
N ILE A 584 -24.43 -59.18 -12.44
CA ILE A 584 -24.25 -60.09 -13.60
C ILE A 584 -25.58 -60.78 -13.94
N GLY A 585 -26.31 -61.29 -12.94
CA GLY A 585 -27.63 -61.89 -13.14
C GLY A 585 -28.65 -60.92 -13.75
N ARG A 586 -28.66 -59.66 -13.29
CA ARG A 586 -29.46 -58.59 -13.91
C ARG A 586 -29.02 -58.27 -15.33
N ALA A 587 -27.74 -58.42 -15.63
CA ALA A 587 -27.23 -58.19 -16.96
C ALA A 587 -27.70 -59.25 -17.96
N ILE A 588 -27.67 -60.51 -17.56
CA ILE A 588 -28.14 -61.66 -18.36
C ILE A 588 -29.67 -61.59 -18.55
N THR A 589 -30.41 -61.16 -17.53
CA THR A 589 -31.89 -61.07 -17.56
C THR A 589 -32.43 -59.77 -18.15
N GLY A 590 -31.59 -58.84 -18.60
CA GLY A 590 -32.00 -57.55 -19.18
C GLY A 590 -32.51 -56.49 -18.19
N HIS A 591 -32.52 -56.77 -16.87
CA HIS A 591 -33.06 -55.89 -15.82
C HIS A 591 -32.01 -54.88 -15.29
N GLN A 592 -31.30 -54.19 -16.20
CA GLN A 592 -30.13 -53.36 -15.86
C GLN A 592 -30.45 -51.93 -15.40
N GLY A 593 -31.73 -51.56 -15.27
CA GLY A 593 -32.18 -50.20 -14.95
C GLY A 593 -32.07 -49.23 -16.13
N PRO A 594 -32.52 -47.97 -15.98
CA PRO A 594 -32.58 -47.00 -17.08
C PRO A 594 -31.18 -46.61 -17.58
N LEU A 595 -31.07 -46.41 -18.89
CA LEU A 595 -29.89 -45.85 -19.55
C LEU A 595 -29.93 -44.32 -19.48
N ALA A 596 -28.75 -43.70 -19.46
CA ALA A 596 -28.63 -42.26 -19.59
C ALA A 596 -28.92 -41.79 -21.03
N THR A 597 -29.51 -40.61 -21.16
CA THR A 597 -29.59 -39.86 -22.42
C THR A 597 -28.58 -38.71 -22.41
N ASP A 598 -28.32 -38.15 -23.59
CA ASP A 598 -27.49 -36.96 -23.74
C ASP A 598 -28.08 -35.77 -22.98
N ALA A 599 -27.28 -35.17 -22.09
CA ALA A 599 -27.66 -33.91 -21.47
C ALA A 599 -27.70 -32.76 -22.48
N ASP A 600 -28.62 -31.81 -22.28
CA ASP A 600 -28.62 -30.51 -22.97
C ASP A 600 -27.53 -29.60 -22.38
N CYS A 601 -26.30 -29.85 -22.81
CA CYS A 601 -25.13 -29.10 -22.35
C CYS A 601 -25.23 -27.60 -22.64
N GLY A 602 -25.97 -27.18 -23.69
CA GLY A 602 -26.16 -25.78 -24.06
C GLY A 602 -27.02 -25.04 -23.04
N ALA A 603 -28.21 -25.57 -22.76
CA ALA A 603 -29.12 -25.00 -21.77
C ALA A 603 -28.50 -24.99 -20.36
N LEU A 604 -27.87 -26.09 -19.96
CA LEU A 604 -27.22 -26.22 -18.64
C LEU A 604 -26.06 -25.23 -18.47
N ALA A 605 -25.20 -25.10 -19.48
CA ALA A 605 -24.09 -24.13 -19.44
C ALA A 605 -24.60 -22.69 -19.37
N GLY A 606 -25.64 -22.37 -20.15
CA GLY A 606 -26.30 -21.06 -20.14
C GLY A 606 -26.91 -20.72 -18.79
N GLN A 607 -27.46 -21.70 -18.06
CA GLN A 607 -28.00 -21.52 -16.71
C GLN A 607 -26.88 -21.32 -15.67
N ALA A 608 -25.81 -22.10 -15.74
CA ALA A 608 -24.72 -22.04 -14.77
C ALA A 608 -23.92 -20.73 -14.84
N LEU A 609 -23.71 -20.16 -16.03
CA LEU A 609 -22.84 -19.00 -16.25
C LEU A 609 -23.57 -17.62 -16.19
N ARG A 610 -24.84 -17.57 -15.76
CA ARG A 610 -25.67 -16.35 -15.79
C ARG A 610 -25.16 -15.17 -14.96
#